data_AF-A0A2V6J939-F1
#
_entry.id   AF-A0A2V6J939-F1
#
_cell.length_a   1.000
_cell.length_b   1.000
_cell.length_c   1.000
_cell.angle_alpha   90.00
_cell.angle_beta   90.00
_cell.angle_gamma   90.00
#
_symmetry.space_group_name_H-M   'P 1'
#
loop_
_entity.id
_entity.type
_entity.pdbx_description
1 polymer ?
#
loop_
_entity_poly.entity_id
_entity_poly.type
_entity_poly.pdbx_seq_one_letter_code
_entity_poly.pdbx_strand_id
1 'polypeptide(L)'
;MKGLAPLFLGIFGTFAFSWVGLTVIPNWQIGHLNPQSDEEGTDIYPQPQSGMFERGGRVYVANGCVYCHSEQVRPEYAGAD
;
A
#
# COMPACT_ATOMS: atom_id res chain seq x y z
N MET A 1 -17.57 -1.73 39.55
CA MET A 1 -16.59 -1.71 38.43
C MET A 1 -15.73 -2.98 38.41
N LYS A 2 -16.32 -4.17 38.50
CA LYS A 2 -15.58 -5.43 38.30
C LYS A 2 -15.71 -5.78 36.82
N GLY A 3 -14.60 -6.04 36.13
CA GLY A 3 -14.62 -6.42 34.71
C GLY A 3 -14.25 -5.31 33.70
N LEU A 4 -14.10 -4.06 34.13
CA LEU A 4 -13.71 -2.97 33.22
C LEU A 4 -12.27 -3.11 32.73
N ALA A 5 -11.36 -3.52 33.62
CA ALA A 5 -9.97 -3.81 33.26
C ALA A 5 -9.82 -4.95 32.22
N PRO A 6 -10.41 -6.15 32.41
CA PRO A 6 -10.30 -7.19 31.38
C PRO A 6 -11.03 -6.83 30.07
N LEU A 7 -12.13 -6.07 30.12
CA LEU A 7 -12.79 -5.57 28.91
C LEU A 7 -11.87 -4.63 28.13
N PHE A 8 -11.26 -3.66 28.81
CA PHE A 8 -10.32 -2.73 28.19
C PHE A 8 -9.12 -3.46 27.58
N LEU A 9 -8.52 -4.39 28.33
CA LEU A 9 -7.38 -5.18 27.84
C LEU A 9 -7.76 -6.05 26.63
N GLY A 10 -8.95 -6.63 26.62
CA GLY A 10 -9.43 -7.41 25.47
C GLY A 10 -9.60 -6.54 24.22
N ILE A 11 -10.25 -5.38 24.35
CA ILE A 11 -10.43 -4.44 23.24
C ILE A 11 -9.07 -3.95 22.73
N PHE A 12 -8.22 -3.45 23.64
CA PHE A 12 -6.88 -2.96 23.30
C PHE A 12 -6.05 -4.05 22.62
N GLY A 13 -6.07 -5.27 23.15
CA GLY A 13 -5.37 -6.42 22.59
C GLY A 13 -5.81 -6.70 21.15
N THR A 14 -7.12 -6.76 20.88
CA THR A 14 -7.63 -6.99 19.52
C THR A 14 -7.12 -5.96 18.52
N PHE A 15 -7.17 -4.67 18.86
CA PHE A 15 -6.65 -3.61 17.97
C PHE A 15 -5.14 -3.67 17.82
N ALA A 16 -4.40 -3.89 18.92
CA ALA A 16 -2.96 -3.97 18.90
C ALA A 16 -2.48 -5.15 18.03
N PHE A 17 -3.05 -6.34 18.20
CA PHE A 17 -2.70 -7.51 17.40
C PHE A 17 -3.11 -7.35 15.94
N SER A 18 -4.26 -6.74 15.66
CA SER A 18 -4.68 -6.43 14.28
C SER A 18 -3.70 -5.49 13.59
N TRP A 19 -3.29 -4.40 14.25
CA TRP A 19 -2.30 -3.46 13.73
C TRP A 19 -0.92 -4.11 13.53
N VAL A 20 -0.48 -4.94 14.47
CA VAL A 20 0.77 -5.69 14.32
C VAL A 20 0.72 -6.62 13.12
N GLY A 21 -0.34 -7.42 12.99
CA GLY A 21 -0.49 -8.43 11.94
C GLY A 21 -0.67 -7.84 10.54
N LEU A 22 -1.41 -6.73 10.43
CA LEU A 22 -1.78 -6.15 9.13
C LEU A 22 -0.90 -4.97 8.70
N THR A 23 -0.14 -4.36 9.62
CA THR A 23 0.68 -3.18 9.30
C THR A 23 2.14 -3.40 9.64
N VAL A 24 2.47 -3.75 10.88
CA VAL A 24 3.87 -3.86 11.33
C VAL A 24 4.60 -4.98 10.61
N ILE A 25 4.02 -6.19 10.62
CA ILE A 25 4.65 -7.37 10.01
C ILE A 25 4.82 -7.18 8.49
N PRO A 26 3.79 -6.80 7.70
CA PRO A 26 3.96 -6.60 6.27
C PRO A 26 4.97 -5.48 5.95
N ASN A 27 4.95 -4.37 6.69
CA ASN A 27 5.94 -3.31 6.49
C ASN A 27 7.37 -3.78 6.76
N TRP A 28 7.58 -4.64 7.76
CA TRP A 28 8.90 -5.24 7.98
C TRP A 28 9.29 -6.20 6.84
N GLN A 29 8.34 -6.97 6.31
CA GLN A 29 8.60 -7.92 5.23
C GLN A 29 8.90 -7.25 3.88
N ILE A 30 8.13 -6.23 3.51
CA ILE A 30 8.12 -5.66 2.14
C ILE A 30 8.19 -4.13 2.09
N GLY A 31 8.32 -3.44 3.22
CA GLY A 31 8.37 -1.97 3.25
C GLY A 31 9.66 -1.37 2.68
N HIS A 32 10.69 -2.19 2.46
CA HIS A 32 12.01 -1.77 1.95
C HIS A 32 12.47 -2.68 0.81
N LEU A 33 11.57 -2.99 -0.14
CA LEU A 33 11.95 -3.75 -1.32
C LEU A 33 13.01 -2.99 -2.12
N ASN A 34 14.06 -3.70 -2.52
CA ASN A 34 15.08 -3.14 -3.39
C ASN A 34 14.48 -2.85 -4.77
N PRO A 35 14.92 -1.76 -5.41
CA PRO A 35 14.59 -1.51 -6.80
C PRO A 35 14.92 -2.73 -7.67
N GLN A 36 14.03 -3.05 -8.61
CA GLN A 36 14.23 -4.13 -9.57
C GLN A 36 14.98 -3.60 -10.78
N SER A 37 15.95 -4.34 -11.30
CA SER A 37 16.64 -4.02 -12.55
C SER A 37 16.55 -5.17 -13.54
N ASP A 38 16.84 -4.87 -14.81
CA ASP A 38 17.23 -5.87 -15.81
C ASP A 38 18.56 -6.54 -15.45
N GLU A 39 18.95 -7.56 -16.23
CA GLU A 39 20.18 -8.35 -16.01
C GLU A 39 21.43 -7.47 -16.11
N GLU A 40 21.40 -6.45 -16.96
CA GLU A 40 22.47 -5.46 -17.15
C GLU A 40 22.51 -4.33 -16.11
N GLY A 41 21.49 -4.22 -15.24
CA GLY A 41 21.41 -3.17 -14.22
C GLY A 41 21.14 -1.77 -14.76
N THR A 42 20.65 -1.67 -15.99
CA THR A 42 20.42 -0.41 -16.70
C THR A 42 19.00 0.15 -16.53
N ASP A 43 18.01 -0.68 -16.20
CA ASP A 43 16.60 -0.24 -16.06
C ASP A 43 16.03 -0.48 -14.66
N ILE A 44 16.34 0.44 -13.74
CA ILE A 44 16.05 0.33 -12.29
C ILE A 44 14.67 0.91 -11.93
N TYR A 45 13.72 0.09 -11.49
CA TYR A 45 12.40 0.52 -11.01
C TYR A 45 12.21 0.36 -9.50
N PRO A 46 11.49 1.28 -8.83
CA PRO A 46 10.87 2.47 -9.41
C PRO A 46 11.92 3.55 -9.72
N GLN A 47 11.77 4.19 -10.88
CA GLN A 47 12.59 5.34 -11.25
C GLN A 47 12.24 6.53 -10.32
N PRO A 48 13.21 7.38 -9.94
CA PRO A 48 12.92 8.60 -9.21
C PRO A 48 11.89 9.45 -9.96
N GLN A 49 10.81 9.84 -9.26
CA GLN A 49 9.76 10.63 -9.87
C GLN A 49 10.28 12.03 -10.21
N SER A 50 10.17 12.40 -11.49
CA SER A 50 10.54 13.75 -11.92
C SER A 50 9.47 14.78 -11.51
N GLY A 51 9.80 16.08 -11.52
CA GLY A 51 8.78 17.12 -11.31
C GLY A 51 7.63 17.09 -12.33
N MET A 52 7.84 16.48 -13.51
CA MET A 52 6.79 16.25 -14.50
C MET A 52 5.80 15.16 -14.07
N PHE A 53 6.23 14.18 -13.28
CA PHE A 53 5.34 13.15 -12.73
C PHE A 53 4.27 13.78 -11.83
N GLU A 54 4.67 14.61 -10.87
CA GLU A 54 3.73 15.28 -9.96
C GLU A 54 2.74 16.18 -10.73
N ARG A 55 3.24 16.93 -11.72
CA ARG A 55 2.39 17.76 -12.57
C ARG A 55 1.41 16.92 -13.38
N GLY A 56 1.88 15.81 -13.97
CA GLY A 56 1.06 14.87 -14.71
C GLY A 56 -0.04 14.26 -13.84
N GLY A 57 0.28 13.86 -12.60
CA GLY A 57 -0.70 13.34 -11.64
C GLY A 57 -1.84 14.32 -11.36
N ARG A 58 -1.53 15.62 -11.22
CA ARG A 58 -2.59 16.64 -11.05
C ARG A 58 -3.49 16.74 -12.28
N VAL A 59 -2.93 16.64 -13.48
CA VAL A 59 -3.70 16.64 -14.75
C VAL A 59 -4.54 15.38 -14.90
N TYR A 60 -3.99 14.21 -14.53
CA TYR A 60 -4.69 12.93 -14.53
C TYR A 60 -5.93 12.96 -13.63
N VAL A 61 -5.79 13.48 -12.41
CA VAL A 61 -6.89 13.66 -11.46
C VAL A 61 -7.91 14.68 -11.99
N ALA A 62 -7.44 15.84 -12.47
CA ALA A 62 -8.33 16.91 -12.94
C ALA A 62 -9.20 16.50 -14.14
N ASN A 63 -8.70 15.63 -15.01
CA ASN A 63 -9.47 15.10 -16.15
C ASN A 63 -10.28 13.85 -15.80
N GLY A 64 -10.23 13.36 -14.56
CA GLY A 64 -10.98 12.17 -14.13
C GLY A 64 -10.52 10.89 -14.82
N CYS A 65 -9.24 10.78 -15.21
CA CYS A 65 -8.73 9.63 -15.96
C CYS A 65 -8.95 8.29 -15.22
N VAL A 66 -8.96 8.30 -13.88
CA VAL A 66 -9.25 7.14 -13.02
C VAL A 66 -10.61 6.50 -13.30
N TYR A 67 -11.58 7.26 -13.84
CA TYR A 67 -12.91 6.72 -14.14
C TYR A 67 -12.90 5.72 -15.30
N CYS A 68 -11.86 5.71 -16.14
CA CYS A 68 -11.73 4.77 -17.26
C CYS A 68 -10.41 3.98 -17.26
N HIS A 69 -9.40 4.39 -16.48
CA HIS A 69 -8.07 3.78 -16.48
C HIS A 69 -7.65 3.37 -15.07
N SER A 70 -7.81 2.07 -14.74
CA SER A 70 -7.28 1.51 -13.49
C SER A 70 -5.75 1.53 -13.48
N GLU A 71 -5.16 1.97 -12.37
CA GLU A 71 -3.72 1.83 -12.08
C GLU A 71 -3.41 0.58 -11.25
N GLN A 72 -4.43 -0.25 -10.97
CA GLN A 72 -4.28 -1.49 -10.21
C GLN A 72 -4.52 -2.69 -11.11
N VAL A 73 -3.47 -3.49 -11.34
CA VAL A 73 -3.60 -4.83 -11.89
C VAL A 73 -4.01 -5.77 -10.77
N ARG A 74 -5.12 -6.50 -10.95
CA ARG A 74 -5.60 -7.50 -10.01
C ARG A 74 -5.40 -8.90 -10.62
N PRO A 75 -5.10 -9.92 -9.80
CA PRO A 75 -5.15 -11.30 -10.27
C PRO A 75 -6.55 -11.64 -10.79
N GLU A 76 -6.64 -12.46 -11.84
CA GLU A 76 -7.92 -12.84 -12.48
C GLU A 76 -8.96 -13.32 -11.48
N TYR A 77 -8.55 -14.11 -10.48
CA TYR A 77 -9.45 -14.67 -9.47
C TYR A 77 -9.98 -13.65 -8.45
N ALA A 78 -9.55 -12.39 -8.51
CA ALA A 78 -9.85 -11.33 -7.54
C ALA A 78 -10.41 -10.05 -8.19
N GLY A 79 -10.84 -10.12 -9.45
CA GLY A 79 -11.17 -8.95 -10.28
C GLY A 79 -12.65 -8.59 -10.47
N ALA A 80 -13.58 -9.11 -9.66
CA ALA A 80 -15.02 -8.91 -9.88
C ALA A 80 -15.66 -8.01 -8.81
N ASP A 81 -15.36 -6.72 -8.88
CA ASP A 81 -16.26 -5.62 -8.50
C ASP A 81 -16.77 -4.92 -9.76
#